data_AF-A0A3E2VUI0-F1
#
_entry.id   AF-A0A3E2VUI0-F1
#
_cell.length_a   1.000
_cell.length_b   1.000
_cell.length_c   1.000
_cell.angle_alpha   90.00
_cell.angle_beta   90.00
_cell.angle_gamma   90.00
#
_symmetry.space_group_name_H-M   'P 1'
#
loop_
_entity.id
_entity.type
_entity.pdbx_description
1 polymer ?
#
loop_
_entity_poly.entity_id
_entity_poly.type
_entity_poly.pdbx_seq_one_letter_code
_entity_poly.pdbx_strand_id
1 'polypeptide(L)'
;MKKLLTVLFAGFLMLTCMTGNVYAEESALDYNEEIKMFQDFYEHPDTYIFQDVEGNDVTAFVLEHKESFYRDSYHTTDMLMDTVKSVQEEPLPVLTRAASKSKTWSNLKVYYQKNRYCIYSVTGTYSVSGGKITNGKAVPKIVDRKNLSYNISYIGKAISKNGKTITYSIKHIMIANSKVTATTKHTISI
;
A
#
# COMPACT_ATOMS: atom_id res chain seq x y z
N MET A 1 -83.18 -4.04 7.17
CA MET A 1 -83.00 -3.02 6.12
C MET A 1 -82.52 -1.72 6.76
N LYS A 2 -81.42 -1.14 6.25
CA LYS A 2 -81.02 0.30 6.33
C LYS A 2 -80.73 0.82 7.76
N LYS A 3 -79.64 1.49 8.12
CA LYS A 3 -78.48 2.13 7.49
C LYS A 3 -77.52 2.40 8.66
N LEU A 4 -76.20 2.27 8.49
CA LEU A 4 -75.30 3.28 9.03
C LEU A 4 -74.05 3.36 8.17
N LEU A 5 -73.93 4.51 7.53
CA LEU A 5 -72.81 4.99 6.76
C LEU A 5 -71.85 5.63 7.77
N THR A 6 -70.65 5.06 7.93
CA THR A 6 -69.52 5.82 8.46
C THR A 6 -68.31 5.50 7.60
N VAL A 7 -68.07 6.42 6.69
CA VAL A 7 -66.84 6.55 5.92
C VAL A 7 -65.72 6.83 6.91
N LEU A 8 -64.79 5.89 7.06
CA LEU A 8 -63.45 6.20 7.56
C LEU A 8 -62.49 5.94 6.41
N PHE A 9 -61.85 7.01 5.96
CA PHE A 9 -60.81 7.03 4.94
C PHE A 9 -59.69 6.04 5.32
N ALA A 10 -59.77 4.80 4.80
CA ALA A 10 -58.63 3.91 4.73
C ALA A 10 -57.80 4.36 3.53
N GLY A 11 -56.81 5.22 3.80
CA GLY A 11 -55.80 5.60 2.83
C GLY A 11 -55.21 4.34 2.20
N PHE A 12 -55.53 4.15 0.94
CA PHE A 12 -54.97 3.13 0.07
C PHE A 12 -53.51 3.50 -0.20
N LEU A 13 -52.63 3.24 0.76
CA LEU A 13 -51.20 3.21 0.51
C LEU A 13 -50.88 1.81 -0.02
N MET A 14 -50.83 1.70 -1.34
CA MET A 14 -50.23 0.56 -2.02
C MET A 14 -48.79 0.45 -1.53
N LEU A 15 -48.56 -0.43 -0.55
CA LEU A 15 -47.24 -0.90 -0.21
C LEU A 15 -46.82 -1.86 -1.33
N THR A 16 -46.37 -1.29 -2.45
CA THR A 16 -45.54 -2.06 -3.36
C THR A 16 -44.30 -2.43 -2.56
N CYS A 17 -44.23 -3.70 -2.15
CA CYS A 17 -43.00 -4.34 -1.78
C CYS A 17 -42.08 -4.30 -3.00
N MET A 18 -41.44 -3.15 -3.22
CA MET A 18 -40.11 -3.18 -3.79
C MET A 18 -39.30 -3.98 -2.79
N THR A 19 -39.05 -5.24 -3.12
CA THR A 19 -37.83 -5.93 -2.72
C THR A 19 -36.68 -5.06 -3.24
N GLY A 20 -36.42 -3.95 -2.53
CA GLY A 20 -35.13 -3.35 -2.52
C GLY A 20 -34.23 -4.48 -2.08
N ASN A 21 -33.39 -4.95 -3.00
CA ASN A 21 -32.20 -5.66 -2.63
C ASN A 21 -31.53 -4.73 -1.63
N VAL A 22 -31.74 -4.98 -0.33
CA VAL A 22 -30.84 -4.56 0.71
C VAL A 22 -29.60 -5.38 0.39
N TYR A 23 -28.82 -4.90 -0.58
CA TYR A 23 -27.40 -5.11 -0.58
C TYR A 23 -27.00 -4.57 0.78
N ALA A 24 -26.81 -5.49 1.73
CA ALA A 24 -26.04 -5.21 2.91
C ALA A 24 -24.79 -4.51 2.39
N GLU A 25 -24.59 -3.24 2.76
CA GLU A 25 -23.35 -2.53 2.52
C GLU A 25 -22.24 -3.41 3.10
N GLU A 26 -21.61 -4.19 2.23
CA GLU A 26 -20.30 -4.75 2.48
C GLU A 26 -19.47 -3.52 2.85
N SER A 27 -19.03 -3.43 4.11
CA SER A 27 -18.50 -2.17 4.64
C SER A 27 -17.43 -1.67 3.69
N ALA A 28 -17.72 -0.58 2.98
CA ALA A 28 -16.81 -0.01 2.00
C ALA A 28 -15.46 0.18 2.71
N LEU A 29 -14.41 -0.46 2.21
CA LEU A 29 -13.08 -0.31 2.78
C LEU A 29 -12.74 1.19 2.75
N ASP A 30 -12.40 1.75 3.91
CA ASP A 30 -11.96 3.14 3.97
C ASP A 30 -10.60 3.26 3.28
N TYR A 31 -10.60 3.90 2.10
CA TYR A 31 -9.43 4.16 1.26
C TYR A 31 -8.96 5.62 1.30
N ASN A 32 -9.39 6.40 2.28
CA ASN A 32 -9.08 7.84 2.31
C ASN A 32 -7.57 8.14 2.27
N GLU A 33 -6.72 7.28 2.86
CA GLU A 33 -5.27 7.45 2.80
C GLU A 33 -4.68 7.03 1.45
N GLU A 34 -5.15 5.91 0.89
CA GLU A 34 -4.66 5.38 -0.38
C GLU A 34 -5.09 6.27 -1.56
N ILE A 35 -6.31 6.79 -1.53
CA ILE A 35 -6.81 7.78 -2.51
C ILE A 35 -5.92 9.03 -2.48
N LYS A 36 -5.59 9.57 -1.30
CA LYS A 36 -4.68 10.73 -1.21
C LYS A 36 -3.29 10.41 -1.75
N MET A 37 -2.74 9.24 -1.40
CA MET A 37 -1.44 8.80 -1.91
C MET A 37 -1.43 8.67 -3.44
N PHE A 38 -2.46 8.09 -4.05
CA PHE A 38 -2.54 7.98 -5.51
C PHE A 38 -2.77 9.35 -6.16
N GLN A 39 -3.59 10.22 -5.57
CA GLN A 39 -3.75 11.61 -6.02
C GLN A 39 -2.39 12.33 -6.04
N ASP A 40 -1.64 12.30 -4.94
CA ASP A 40 -0.32 12.91 -4.80
C ASP A 40 0.66 12.34 -5.84
N PHE A 41 0.64 11.02 -6.09
CA PHE A 41 1.43 10.39 -7.13
C PHE A 41 1.07 10.88 -8.54
N TYR A 42 -0.21 11.00 -8.88
CA TYR A 42 -0.61 11.44 -10.22
C TYR A 42 -0.28 12.92 -10.49
N GLU A 43 -0.21 13.73 -9.44
CA GLU A 43 0.28 15.11 -9.48
C GLU A 43 1.81 15.18 -9.53
N HIS A 44 2.49 14.24 -8.85
CA HIS A 44 3.94 14.17 -8.71
C HIS A 44 4.47 12.74 -8.90
N PRO A 45 4.62 12.25 -10.15
CA PRO A 45 4.93 10.84 -10.45
C PRO A 45 6.26 10.32 -9.90
N ASP A 46 7.18 11.20 -9.51
CA ASP A 46 8.49 10.80 -8.96
C ASP A 46 8.48 10.61 -7.43
N THR A 47 7.33 10.80 -6.77
CA THR A 47 7.22 10.81 -5.30
C THR A 47 7.21 9.41 -4.69
N TYR A 48 6.68 8.44 -5.43
CA TYR A 48 6.42 7.10 -4.92
C TYR A 48 6.96 6.01 -5.84
N ILE A 49 7.45 4.94 -5.22
CA ILE A 49 7.70 3.66 -5.87
C ILE A 49 6.70 2.65 -5.31
N PHE A 50 5.92 2.05 -6.20
CA PHE A 50 4.93 1.02 -5.86
C PHE A 50 5.50 -0.36 -6.17
N GLN A 51 5.28 -1.33 -5.28
CA GLN A 51 5.75 -2.70 -5.49
C GLN A 51 4.66 -3.74 -5.27
N ASP A 52 4.72 -4.81 -6.06
CA ASP A 52 3.84 -5.98 -5.95
C ASP A 52 4.27 -6.96 -4.82
N VAL A 53 3.62 -8.12 -4.75
CA VAL A 53 3.90 -9.17 -3.75
C VAL A 53 5.32 -9.75 -3.83
N GLU A 54 5.94 -9.71 -5.01
CA GLU A 54 7.31 -10.19 -5.27
C GLU A 54 8.35 -9.06 -5.10
N GLY A 55 7.89 -7.84 -4.85
CA GLY A 55 8.70 -6.64 -4.74
C GLY A 55 9.13 -6.09 -6.11
N ASN A 56 8.43 -6.41 -7.19
CA ASN A 56 8.67 -5.81 -8.50
C ASN A 56 8.07 -4.40 -8.53
N ASP A 57 8.75 -3.48 -9.20
CA ASP A 57 8.26 -2.12 -9.41
C ASP A 57 7.04 -2.14 -10.34
N VAL A 58 5.90 -1.66 -9.85
CA VAL A 58 4.63 -1.56 -10.58
C VAL A 58 4.19 -0.10 -10.75
N THR A 59 5.11 0.85 -10.59
CA THR A 59 4.81 2.30 -10.69
C THR A 59 4.25 2.69 -12.06
N ALA A 60 4.77 2.09 -13.14
CA ALA A 60 4.24 2.28 -14.49
C ALA A 60 2.77 1.79 -14.61
N PHE A 61 2.47 0.61 -14.06
CA PHE A 61 1.10 0.08 -14.01
C PHE A 61 0.16 1.01 -13.25
N VAL A 62 0.59 1.56 -12.11
CA VAL A 62 -0.21 2.55 -11.36
C VAL A 62 -0.44 3.80 -12.24
N LEU A 63 0.61 4.32 -12.88
CA LEU A 63 0.54 5.52 -13.71
C LEU A 63 -0.44 5.38 -14.89
N GLU A 64 -0.52 4.20 -15.50
CA GLU A 64 -1.46 3.90 -16.60
C GLU A 64 -2.94 4.06 -16.20
N HIS A 65 -3.26 4.03 -14.91
CA HIS A 65 -4.64 4.14 -14.41
C HIS A 65 -5.07 5.56 -14.01
N LYS A 66 -4.24 6.59 -14.26
CA LYS A 66 -4.51 8.00 -13.93
C LYS A 66 -5.89 8.48 -14.37
N GLU A 67 -6.24 8.27 -15.63
CA GLU A 67 -7.54 8.72 -16.18
C GLU A 67 -8.73 7.98 -15.57
N SER A 68 -8.57 6.70 -15.25
CA SER A 68 -9.62 5.93 -14.55
C SER A 68 -9.79 6.41 -13.11
N PHE A 69 -8.69 6.76 -12.44
CA PHE A 69 -8.71 7.29 -11.08
C PHE A 69 -9.45 8.63 -10.99
N TYR A 70 -9.25 9.56 -11.94
CA TYR A 70 -9.99 10.84 -11.93
C TYR A 70 -11.48 10.69 -12.25
N ARG A 71 -11.88 9.61 -12.95
CA ARG A 71 -13.29 9.30 -13.18
C ARG A 71 -13.95 8.65 -11.96
N ASP A 72 -13.24 7.73 -11.32
CA ASP A 72 -13.71 6.98 -10.17
C ASP A 72 -12.53 6.58 -9.27
N SER A 73 -12.23 7.43 -8.29
CA SER A 73 -11.06 7.27 -7.44
C SER A 73 -11.20 6.06 -6.52
N TYR A 74 -12.41 5.76 -6.05
CA TYR A 74 -12.65 4.68 -5.10
C TYR A 74 -12.46 3.32 -5.76
N HIS A 75 -13.16 3.04 -6.87
CA HIS A 75 -13.06 1.73 -7.54
C HIS A 75 -11.67 1.51 -8.14
N THR A 76 -11.05 2.57 -8.68
CA THR A 76 -9.68 2.46 -9.18
C THR A 76 -8.70 2.16 -8.05
N THR A 77 -8.87 2.79 -6.87
CA THR A 77 -8.04 2.49 -5.69
C THR A 77 -8.21 1.05 -5.24
N ASP A 78 -9.44 0.55 -5.13
CA ASP A 78 -9.70 -0.84 -4.73
C ASP A 78 -8.97 -1.84 -5.65
N MET A 79 -9.03 -1.61 -6.97
CA MET A 79 -8.34 -2.41 -7.97
C MET A 79 -6.81 -2.29 -7.88
N LEU A 80 -6.28 -1.08 -7.74
CA LEU A 80 -4.83 -0.89 -7.62
C LEU A 80 -4.27 -1.58 -6.37
N MET A 81 -5.02 -1.57 -5.26
CA MET A 81 -4.62 -2.22 -4.01
C MET A 81 -4.68 -3.76 -4.04
N ASP A 82 -5.27 -4.38 -5.08
CA ASP A 82 -5.06 -5.81 -5.35
C ASP A 82 -3.60 -6.10 -5.73
N THR A 83 -2.97 -5.17 -6.45
CA THR A 83 -1.59 -5.31 -6.95
C THR A 83 -0.58 -4.75 -5.96
N VAL A 84 -0.80 -3.54 -5.46
CA VAL A 84 0.16 -2.81 -4.61
C VAL A 84 0.26 -3.49 -3.23
N LYS A 85 1.46 -3.93 -2.86
CA LYS A 85 1.78 -4.54 -1.55
C LYS A 85 2.79 -3.74 -0.74
N SER A 86 3.55 -2.85 -1.36
CA SER A 86 4.30 -1.85 -0.61
C SER A 86 4.47 -0.57 -1.39
N VAL A 87 4.63 0.51 -0.63
CA VAL A 87 4.84 1.86 -1.15
C VAL A 87 6.03 2.46 -0.42
N GLN A 88 6.98 2.90 -1.23
CA GLN A 88 8.10 3.69 -0.79
C GLN A 88 7.88 5.12 -1.25
N GLU A 89 7.70 6.03 -0.30
CA GLU A 89 7.91 7.45 -0.55
C GLU A 89 9.43 7.64 -0.74
N GLU A 90 9.89 8.08 -1.92
CA GLU A 90 11.31 8.41 -2.09
C GLU A 90 11.55 9.75 -1.40
N PRO A 91 12.31 9.81 -0.29
CA PRO A 91 12.69 11.09 0.26
C PRO A 91 13.70 11.77 -0.67
N LEU A 92 13.65 13.11 -0.73
CA LEU A 92 14.73 13.92 -1.29
C LEU A 92 16.08 13.42 -0.72
N PRO A 93 17.08 13.13 -1.56
CA PRO A 93 18.30 12.47 -1.12
C PRO A 93 19.09 13.33 -0.12
N VAL A 94 19.11 12.94 1.15
CA VAL A 94 20.04 13.52 2.13
C VAL A 94 21.40 12.85 1.98
N LEU A 95 22.31 13.54 1.30
CA LEU A 95 23.71 13.13 1.14
C LEU A 95 24.46 13.25 2.47
N THR A 96 24.53 12.19 3.27
CA THR A 96 25.48 12.14 4.40
C THR A 96 26.84 11.61 3.95
N ARG A 97 27.87 12.49 3.99
CA ARG A 97 29.29 12.14 3.88
C ARG A 97 29.75 11.43 5.17
N ALA A 98 29.82 10.10 5.14
CA ALA A 98 30.64 9.33 6.08
C ALA A 98 31.33 8.16 5.37
N ALA A 99 32.42 7.67 5.96
CA ALA A 99 33.31 6.64 5.42
C ALA A 99 32.62 5.27 5.19
N SER A 100 31.44 5.07 5.79
CA SER A 100 30.46 4.06 5.41
C SER A 100 29.32 4.73 4.66
N LYS A 101 29.07 4.28 3.43
CA LYS A 101 27.97 4.83 2.64
C LYS A 101 26.69 4.11 3.06
N SER A 102 25.68 4.87 3.45
CA SER A 102 24.38 4.33 3.87
C SER A 102 23.25 5.08 3.18
N LYS A 103 22.16 4.38 2.87
CA LYS A 103 20.88 4.95 2.42
C LYS A 103 19.80 4.41 3.36
N THR A 104 19.00 5.30 3.92
CA THR A 104 17.83 4.92 4.70
C THR A 104 16.60 5.20 3.87
N TRP A 105 15.78 4.17 3.68
CA TRP A 105 14.44 4.27 3.12
C TRP A 105 13.47 4.31 4.31
N SER A 106 12.82 5.46 4.51
CA SER A 106 11.94 5.72 5.65
C SER A 106 10.48 5.66 5.23
N ASN A 107 9.57 5.58 6.22
CA ASN A 107 8.11 5.67 6.02
C ASN A 107 7.53 4.68 5.01
N LEU A 108 8.14 3.50 4.87
CA LEU A 108 7.74 2.49 3.93
C LEU A 108 6.44 1.85 4.42
N LYS A 109 5.36 1.98 3.64
CA LYS A 109 4.06 1.33 3.92
C LYS A 109 4.07 -0.06 3.30
N VAL A 110 3.82 -1.11 4.09
CA VAL A 110 3.68 -2.48 3.57
C VAL A 110 2.31 -3.02 3.92
N TYR A 111 1.52 -3.30 2.90
CA TYR A 111 0.12 -3.68 2.99
C TYR A 111 -0.01 -5.19 3.18
N TYR A 112 -0.85 -5.61 4.13
CA TYR A 112 -1.30 -7.00 4.29
C TYR A 112 -2.78 -7.16 3.96
N GLN A 113 -3.52 -6.06 3.87
CA GLN A 113 -4.85 -5.95 3.27
C GLN A 113 -4.91 -4.64 2.49
N LYS A 114 -5.90 -4.47 1.62
CA LYS A 114 -5.99 -3.32 0.70
C LYS A 114 -5.88 -1.96 1.41
N ASN A 115 -6.42 -1.80 2.61
CA ASN A 115 -6.34 -0.57 3.40
C ASN A 115 -5.65 -0.75 4.76
N ARG A 116 -4.88 -1.83 4.93
CA ARG A 116 -4.18 -2.08 6.18
C ARG A 116 -2.73 -2.43 5.98
N TYR A 117 -1.87 -1.69 6.66
CA TYR A 117 -0.43 -1.73 6.45
C TYR A 117 0.35 -1.49 7.75
N CYS A 118 1.63 -1.84 7.73
CA CYS A 118 2.60 -1.44 8.75
C CYS A 118 3.60 -0.45 8.17
N ILE A 119 4.17 0.41 9.02
CA ILE A 119 5.21 1.35 8.61
C ILE A 119 6.56 0.83 9.11
N TYR A 120 7.52 0.71 8.20
CA TYR A 120 8.89 0.38 8.54
C TYR A 120 9.89 1.33 7.87
N SER A 121 11.13 1.23 8.31
CA SER A 121 12.28 1.88 7.72
C SER A 121 13.35 0.83 7.46
N VAL A 122 14.23 1.07 6.50
CA VAL A 122 15.37 0.21 6.17
C VAL A 122 16.60 1.05 6.02
N THR A 123 17.68 0.69 6.71
CA THR A 123 18.99 1.28 6.44
C THR A 123 19.86 0.27 5.71
N GLY A 124 20.13 0.54 4.44
CA GLY A 124 21.16 -0.12 3.64
C GLY A 124 22.51 0.51 3.92
N THR A 125 23.55 -0.30 4.09
CA THR A 125 24.94 0.15 4.22
C THR A 125 25.82 -0.66 3.29
N TYR A 126 26.86 -0.03 2.73
CA TYR A 126 27.76 -0.66 1.78
C TYR A 126 29.20 -0.14 1.90
N SER A 127 30.13 -0.97 1.43
CA SER A 127 31.56 -0.65 1.33
C SER A 127 31.97 -0.52 -0.15
N VAL A 128 32.91 0.37 -0.44
CA VAL A 128 33.43 0.61 -1.79
C VAL A 128 34.94 0.40 -1.83
N SER A 129 35.43 -0.31 -2.83
CA SER A 129 36.87 -0.40 -3.16
C SER A 129 37.05 -0.43 -4.67
N GLY A 130 38.04 0.29 -5.19
CA GLY A 130 38.33 0.36 -6.63
C GLY A 130 37.13 0.82 -7.47
N GLY A 131 36.28 1.72 -6.94
CA GLY A 131 35.09 2.21 -7.64
C GLY A 131 33.96 1.16 -7.79
N LYS A 132 33.98 0.08 -7.00
CA LYS A 132 32.96 -0.98 -6.99
C LYS A 132 32.48 -1.23 -5.57
N ILE A 133 31.20 -1.58 -5.42
CA ILE A 133 30.64 -2.02 -4.14
C ILE A 133 31.23 -3.39 -3.79
N THR A 134 31.83 -3.56 -2.62
CA THR A 134 32.47 -4.83 -2.21
C THR A 134 31.64 -5.64 -1.23
N ASN A 135 30.81 -4.98 -0.41
CA ASN A 135 29.95 -5.61 0.57
C ASN A 135 28.74 -4.72 0.85
N GLY A 136 27.66 -5.29 1.39
CA GLY A 136 26.54 -4.54 1.92
C GLY A 136 25.72 -5.30 2.95
N LYS A 137 24.88 -4.57 3.68
CA LYS A 137 23.86 -5.10 4.59
C LYS A 137 22.68 -4.14 4.64
N ALA A 138 21.46 -4.65 4.75
CA ALA A 138 20.28 -3.86 5.10
C ALA A 138 19.92 -4.08 6.56
N VAL A 139 19.21 -3.17 7.22
CA VAL A 139 18.65 -3.37 8.57
C VAL A 139 17.28 -2.70 8.59
N PRO A 140 16.18 -3.46 8.60
CA PRO A 140 14.85 -2.88 8.79
C PRO A 140 14.55 -2.62 10.27
N LYS A 141 13.71 -1.63 10.52
CA LYS A 141 13.16 -1.25 11.82
C LYS A 141 11.69 -0.88 11.65
N ILE A 142 10.82 -1.49 12.44
CA ILE A 142 9.40 -1.12 12.51
C ILE A 142 9.30 0.27 13.15
N VAL A 143 8.59 1.19 12.50
CA VAL A 143 8.46 2.59 12.93
C VAL A 143 7.13 2.83 13.63
N ASP A 144 6.04 2.25 13.10
CA ASP A 144 4.71 2.38 13.70
C ASP A 144 3.87 1.12 13.43
N ARG A 145 3.09 0.71 14.43
CA ARG A 145 2.12 -0.40 14.38
C ARG A 145 0.66 0.06 14.40
N LYS A 146 0.37 1.38 14.39
CA LYS A 146 -0.98 1.98 14.40
C LYS A 146 -1.99 1.20 15.29
N ASN A 147 -1.58 0.85 16.52
CA ASN A 147 -2.39 0.16 17.53
C ASN A 147 -2.98 -1.22 17.15
N LEU A 148 -2.33 -1.97 16.25
CA LEU A 148 -2.77 -3.29 15.86
C LEU A 148 -1.68 -4.35 16.15
N SER A 149 -2.10 -5.49 16.71
CA SER A 149 -1.21 -6.60 17.11
C SER A 149 -0.69 -7.38 15.90
N TYR A 150 0.32 -6.84 15.21
CA TYR A 150 1.00 -7.55 14.13
C TYR A 150 2.43 -7.95 14.51
N ASN A 151 2.77 -9.19 14.16
CA ASN A 151 4.12 -9.72 14.27
C ASN A 151 4.72 -9.86 12.87
N ILE A 152 5.78 -9.11 12.59
CA ILE A 152 6.65 -9.35 11.42
C ILE A 152 7.66 -10.41 11.84
N SER A 153 7.50 -11.64 11.34
CA SER A 153 8.28 -12.79 11.83
C SER A 153 9.54 -13.09 11.01
N TYR A 154 9.65 -12.57 9.79
CA TYR A 154 10.82 -12.76 8.95
C TYR A 154 11.20 -11.45 8.26
N ILE A 155 12.52 -11.23 8.21
CA ILE A 155 13.24 -10.17 7.51
C ILE A 155 14.38 -10.90 6.80
N GLY A 156 14.14 -11.31 5.56
CA GLY A 156 15.21 -11.84 4.69
C GLY A 156 16.07 -10.71 4.15
N LYS A 157 17.35 -10.93 3.89
CA LYS A 157 18.19 -9.99 3.14
C LYS A 157 18.81 -10.75 1.99
N ALA A 158 18.25 -10.64 0.79
CA ALA A 158 18.94 -11.08 -0.41
C ALA A 158 19.72 -9.90 -0.98
N ILE A 159 21.02 -10.09 -1.21
CA ILE A 159 21.90 -9.10 -1.80
C ILE A 159 22.28 -9.59 -3.19
N SER A 160 21.82 -8.87 -4.22
CA SER A 160 22.35 -9.06 -5.57
C SER A 160 23.27 -7.89 -5.92
N LYS A 161 24.46 -8.21 -6.43
CA LYS A 161 25.45 -7.22 -6.85
C LYS A 161 25.55 -7.25 -8.37
N ASN A 162 25.33 -6.10 -8.99
CA ASN A 162 25.57 -5.90 -10.41
C ASN A 162 26.46 -4.67 -10.62
N GLY A 163 27.77 -4.89 -10.79
CA GLY A 163 28.74 -3.80 -10.99
C GLY A 163 28.76 -2.78 -9.84
N LYS A 164 28.17 -1.61 -10.08
CA LYS A 164 28.08 -0.43 -9.20
C LYS A 164 26.80 -0.40 -8.35
N THR A 165 25.94 -1.40 -8.49
CA THR A 165 24.63 -1.43 -7.86
C THR A 165 24.49 -2.63 -6.92
N ILE A 166 23.87 -2.40 -5.78
CA ILE A 166 23.47 -3.42 -4.82
C ILE A 166 21.97 -3.32 -4.57
N THR A 167 21.26 -4.44 -4.67
CA THR A 167 19.83 -4.53 -4.37
C THR A 167 19.62 -5.38 -3.13
N TYR A 168 18.82 -4.87 -2.20
CA TYR A 168 18.39 -5.53 -0.99
C TYR A 168 16.92 -5.91 -1.13
N SER A 169 16.62 -7.20 -1.09
CA SER A 169 15.23 -7.68 -1.00
C SER A 169 14.91 -8.06 0.44
N ILE A 170 13.83 -7.51 0.98
CA ILE A 170 13.33 -7.80 2.33
C ILE A 170 11.97 -8.45 2.22
N LYS A 171 11.89 -9.70 2.67
CA LYS A 171 10.62 -10.44 2.77
C LYS A 171 10.03 -10.21 4.16
N HIS A 172 8.79 -9.73 4.18
CA HIS A 172 7.97 -9.50 5.36
C HIS A 172 6.94 -10.61 5.49
N ILE A 173 6.79 -11.16 6.69
CA ILE A 173 5.72 -12.12 7.00
C ILE A 173 4.84 -11.50 8.07
N MET A 174 3.63 -11.16 7.71
CA MET A 174 2.64 -10.55 8.60
C MET A 174 1.59 -11.58 8.99
N ILE A 175 1.30 -11.66 10.28
CA ILE A 175 0.32 -12.59 10.82
C ILE A 175 -0.88 -11.76 11.30
N ALA A 176 -1.94 -11.73 10.48
CA ALA A 176 -3.15 -10.95 10.70
C ALA A 176 -4.37 -11.80 10.30
N ASN A 177 -4.89 -12.63 11.22
CA ASN A 177 -5.90 -13.69 10.97
C ASN A 177 -5.46 -14.79 9.96
N SER A 178 -4.64 -14.46 8.97
CA SER A 178 -3.92 -15.33 8.06
C SER A 178 -2.48 -14.84 7.89
N LYS A 179 -1.62 -15.69 7.31
CA LYS A 179 -0.23 -15.36 7.03
C LYS A 179 -0.14 -14.69 5.66
N VAL A 180 0.22 -13.41 5.64
CA VAL A 180 0.48 -12.64 4.41
C VAL A 180 1.98 -12.45 4.26
N THR A 181 2.46 -12.58 3.02
CA THR A 181 3.85 -12.32 2.65
C THR A 181 3.90 -11.14 1.69
N ALA A 182 4.79 -10.19 1.96
CA ALA A 182 5.12 -9.11 1.05
C ALA A 182 6.64 -9.02 0.92
N THR A 183 7.15 -8.67 -0.26
CA THR A 183 8.59 -8.47 -0.48
C THR A 183 8.82 -7.04 -0.93
N THR A 184 9.83 -6.38 -0.38
CA THR A 184 10.24 -5.04 -0.79
C THR A 184 11.65 -5.07 -1.37
N LYS A 185 11.91 -4.31 -2.43
CA LYS A 185 13.24 -4.18 -3.04
C LYS A 185 13.79 -2.77 -2.87
N HIS A 186 15.04 -2.66 -2.45
CA HIS A 186 15.73 -1.39 -2.25
C HIS A 186 17.09 -1.40 -2.92
N THR A 187 17.43 -0.33 -3.63
CA THR A 187 18.64 -0.29 -4.45
C THR A 187 19.56 0.87 -4.07
N ILE A 188 20.85 0.59 -3.98
CA ILE A 188 21.92 1.58 -3.84
C ILE A 188 22.82 1.46 -5.06
N SER A 189 23.12 2.60 -5.69
CA SER A 189 24.06 2.72 -6.81
C SER A 189 25.14 3.77 -6.49
N ILE A 190 26.36 3.56 -7.02
CA ILE A 190 27.47 4.52 -6.99
C ILE A 190 27.75 5.17 -8.35
#